data_AF-A0A4R2KGY7-F1
#
_entry.id   AF-A0A4R2KGY7-F1
#
_cell.length_a   1.000
_cell.length_b   1.000
_cell.length_c   1.000
_cell.angle_alpha   90.00
_cell.angle_beta   90.00
_cell.angle_gamma   90.00
#
_symmetry.space_group_name_H-M   'P 1'
#
loop_
_entity.id
_entity.type
_entity.pdbx_description
1 polymer ?
#
loop_
_entity_poly.entity_id
_entity_poly.type
_entity_poly.pdbx_seq_one_letter_code
_entity_poly.pdbx_strand_id
1 'polypeptide(L)' 'MFDRIATITFDQIALSLVTLALLREIMVFALPDSVAGPGGWLIDTATDRGEE' A
#
# COMPACT_ATOMS: atom_id res chain seq x y z
N MET A 1 29.57 -1.83 14.35
CA MET A 1 28.22 -2.47 14.36
C MET A 1 27.26 -1.89 13.30
N PHE A 2 27.64 -0.88 12.49
CA PHE A 2 26.81 -0.33 11.40
C PHE A 2 27.09 -0.94 10.00
N ASP A 3 28.08 -1.83 9.90
CA ASP A 3 28.55 -2.42 8.64
C ASP A 3 27.48 -3.22 7.86
N ARG A 4 26.49 -3.80 8.57
CA ARG A 4 25.43 -4.60 7.95
C ARG A 4 24.30 -3.80 7.30
N ILE A 5 24.18 -2.50 7.63
CA ILE A 5 23.16 -1.64 7.02
C ILE A 5 23.65 -1.16 5.63
N ALA A 6 24.96 -1.11 5.41
CA ALA A 6 25.56 -0.74 4.12
C ALA A 6 25.45 -1.85 3.05
N THR A 7 25.09 -3.08 3.43
CA THR A 7 24.84 -4.18 2.47
C THR A 7 23.42 -4.13 1.88
N ILE A 8 22.54 -3.28 2.43
CA ILE A 8 21.23 -3.07 1.85
C ILE A 8 21.42 -2.16 0.64
N THR A 9 21.35 -2.75 -0.54
CA THR A 9 21.47 -2.00 -1.79
C THR A 9 20.23 -1.13 -2.01
N PHE A 10 20.38 0.00 -2.69
CA PHE A 10 19.24 0.87 -3.03
C PHE A 10 18.11 0.09 -3.73
N ASP A 11 18.49 -0.86 -4.59
CA ASP A 11 17.55 -1.74 -5.28
C ASP A 11 16.69 -2.57 -4.30
N GLN A 12 17.27 -3.11 -3.23
CA GLN A 12 16.51 -3.85 -2.22
C GLN A 12 15.49 -2.97 -1.48
N ILE A 13 15.83 -1.70 -1.23
CA ILE A 13 14.91 -0.74 -0.61
C ILE A 13 13.78 -0.40 -1.60
N ALA A 14 14.14 -0.11 -2.85
CA ALA A 14 13.19 0.20 -3.91
C ALA A 14 12.23 -0.98 -4.17
N LEU A 15 12.76 -2.20 -4.24
CA LEU A 15 11.99 -3.42 -4.47
C LEU A 15 11.08 -3.72 -3.27
N SER A 16 11.53 -3.46 -2.03
CA SER A 16 10.68 -3.59 -0.84
C SER A 16 9.53 -2.58 -0.85
N LEU A 17 9.80 -1.32 -1.20
CA LEU A 17 8.78 -0.27 -1.34
C LEU A 17 7.76 -0.60 -2.44
N VAL A 18 8.25 -1.03 -3.61
CA VAL A 18 7.39 -1.45 -4.74
C VAL A 18 6.56 -2.67 -4.34
N THR A 19 7.15 -3.64 -3.66
CA THR A 19 6.43 -4.82 -3.16
C THR A 19 5.33 -4.41 -2.18
N LEU A 20 5.60 -3.46 -1.27
CA LEU A 20 4.60 -2.94 -0.34
C LEU A 20 3.46 -2.21 -1.05
N ALA A 21 3.79 -1.37 -2.05
CA ALA A 21 2.81 -0.65 -2.85
C ALA A 21 1.91 -1.60 -3.64
N LEU A 22 2.50 -2.62 -4.26
CA LEU A 22 1.75 -3.67 -4.96
C LEU A 22 0.90 -4.49 -4.00
N LEU A 23 1.42 -4.84 -2.81
CA LEU A 23 0.66 -5.56 -1.80
C LEU A 23 -0.54 -4.74 -1.31
N ARG A 24 -0.38 -3.42 -1.14
CA ARG A 24 -1.49 -2.50 -0.84
C ARG A 24 -2.54 -2.56 -1.94
N GLU A 25 -2.13 -2.48 -3.20
CA GLU A 25 -3.09 -2.49 -4.32
C GLU A 25 -3.79 -3.83 -4.49
N ILE A 26 -3.06 -4.94 -4.29
CA ILE A 26 -3.64 -6.28 -4.24
C ILE A 26 -4.60 -6.39 -3.07
N MET A 27 -4.28 -5.83 -1.90
CA MET A 27 -5.21 -5.78 -0.78
C MET A 27 -6.46 -4.98 -1.15
N VAL A 28 -6.35 -3.84 -1.82
CA VAL A 28 -7.52 -3.09 -2.29
C VAL A 28 -8.38 -3.92 -3.24
N PHE A 29 -7.77 -4.62 -4.19
CA PHE A 29 -8.49 -5.40 -5.19
C PHE A 29 -9.03 -6.75 -4.68
N ALA A 30 -8.30 -7.40 -3.77
CA ALA A 30 -8.63 -8.71 -3.24
C ALA A 30 -9.50 -8.64 -1.98
N LEU A 31 -9.46 -7.53 -1.23
CA LEU A 31 -10.37 -7.35 -0.10
C LEU A 31 -11.77 -6.97 -0.60
N PRO A 32 -12.81 -7.47 0.05
CA PRO A 32 -14.19 -7.15 -0.29
C PRO A 32 -14.45 -5.63 -0.18
N ASP A 33 -15.37 -5.12 -1.00
CA ASP A 33 -15.78 -3.71 -1.04
C ASP A 33 -16.11 -3.10 0.34
N SER A 34 -16.55 -3.90 1.31
CA SER A 34 -16.79 -3.45 2.69
C SER A 34 -15.51 -3.02 3.44
N VAL A 35 -14.33 -3.44 2.98
CA VAL A 35 -13.02 -3.10 3.61
C VAL A 35 -12.22 -2.15 2.73
N ALA A 36 -12.22 -2.35 1.41
CA ALA A 36 -11.45 -1.56 0.46
C ALA A 36 -12.23 -1.16 -0.81
N GLY A 37 -13.48 -0.73 -0.63
CA GLY A 37 -14.35 -0.19 -1.68
C GLY A 37 -14.98 1.15 -1.28
N PRO A 38 -16.03 1.61 -1.98
CA PRO A 38 -16.72 2.85 -1.67
C PRO A 38 -17.41 2.78 -0.29
N GLY A 39 -16.93 3.54 0.70
CA GLY A 39 -17.36 3.44 2.10
C GLY A 39 -16.64 2.34 2.91
N GLY A 40 -15.50 1.85 2.43
CA GLY A 40 -14.71 0.81 3.10
C GLY A 40 -14.00 1.31 4.36
N TRP A 41 -13.95 0.50 5.42
CA TRP A 41 -13.38 0.91 6.71
C TRP A 41 -11.85 1.05 6.71
N LEU A 42 -11.12 0.36 5.83
CA LEU A 42 -9.65 0.35 5.80
C LEU A 42 -9.09 1.26 4.70
N ILE A 43 -9.63 1.15 3.48
CA ILE A 43 -9.27 2.00 2.35
C ILE A 43 -10.57 2.48 1.72
N ASP A 44 -10.94 3.73 2.03
CA ASP A 44 -12.07 4.36 1.40
C ASP A 44 -11.66 4.84 0.00
N THR A 45 -12.14 4.12 -1.02
CA THR A 45 -11.95 4.50 -2.43
C THR A 45 -13.10 5.35 -2.94
N ALA A 46 -14.09 5.66 -2.08
CA ALA A 46 -15.02 6.75 -2.31
C ALA A 46 -14.23 8.05 -2.16
N THR A 47 -13.40 8.35 -3.17
CA THR A 47 -12.82 9.66 -3.37
C THR A 47 -13.91 10.65 -3.08
N ASP A 48 -13.71 11.46 -2.02
CA ASP A 48 -14.40 12.67 -1.68
C ASP A 48 -15.58 12.98 -2.63
N ARG A 49 -16.68 12.25 -2.45
CA ARG A 49 -17.99 12.67 -2.96
C ARG A 49 -18.67 13.36 -1.78
N GLY A 50 -17.96 14.33 -1.18
CA GLY A 50 -18.59 15.57 -0.75
C GLY A 50 -19.01 16.26 -2.05
N GLU A 51 -20.27 16.19 -2.45
CA GLU A 51 -21.36 17.00 -1.90
C GLU A 51 -21.17 18.47 -2.30
N GLU A 52 -22.09 18.91 -3.18
CA GLU A 52 -22.45 20.27 -3.60
C GLU A 52 -21.77 20.87 -4.86
#